data_AF-B1X3V3-F1
#
_entry.id   AF-B1X3V3-F1
#
_cell.length_a   1.000
_cell.length_b   1.000
_cell.length_c   1.000
_cell.angle_alpha   90.00
_cell.angle_beta   90.00
_cell.angle_gamma   90.00
#
_symmetry.space_group_name_H-M   'P 1'
#
loop_
_entity.id
_entity.type
_entity.pdbx_description
1 polymer ?
#
loop_
_entity_poly.entity_id
_entity_poly.type
_entity_poly.pdbx_seq_one_letter_code
_entity_poly.pdbx_strand_id
1 'polypeptide(L)'
;MLVWLGNIDPAPLFALSLLTYIPFLWWAQRSNRFPAIALLGFFSTLIFVLVTIVAAIFAKWNYDLSLVEVDFLHGGAELFLTISNLLVVIGFNVKSKSVQ
;
A
#
# COMPACT_ATOMS: atom_id res chain seq x y z
N MET A 1 -30.19 -1.86 9.96
CA MET A 1 -29.62 -3.18 9.64
C MET A 1 -28.10 -3.13 9.43
N LEU A 2 -27.51 -2.08 8.82
CA LEU A 2 -26.04 -1.96 8.61
C LEU A 2 -25.24 -1.34 9.78
N VAL A 3 -25.91 -0.83 10.83
CA VAL A 3 -25.27 -0.14 11.97
C VAL A 3 -24.27 -1.04 12.72
N TRP A 4 -24.47 -2.35 12.69
CA TRP A 4 -23.59 -3.32 13.36
C TRP A 4 -22.17 -3.35 12.78
N LEU A 5 -22.01 -3.04 11.49
CA LEU A 5 -20.71 -2.97 10.84
C LEU A 5 -19.90 -1.73 11.26
N GLY A 6 -20.55 -0.67 11.72
CA GLY A 6 -19.89 0.56 12.16
C GLY A 6 -19.19 0.44 13.52
N ASN A 7 -19.48 -0.61 14.29
CA ASN A 7 -18.84 -0.90 15.57
C ASN A 7 -17.63 -1.85 15.45
N ILE A 8 -17.26 -2.26 14.23
CA ILE A 8 -16.10 -3.12 14.02
C ILE A 8 -14.88 -2.22 13.83
N ASP A 9 -13.93 -2.31 14.76
CA ASP A 9 -12.62 -1.65 14.60
C ASP A 9 -11.90 -2.19 13.36
N PRO A 10 -11.45 -1.31 12.43
CA PRO A 10 -10.76 -1.74 11.22
C PRO A 10 -9.29 -2.12 11.45
N ALA A 11 -8.70 -1.68 12.57
CA ALA A 11 -7.27 -1.85 12.83
C ALA A 11 -6.80 -3.33 12.85
N PRO A 12 -7.52 -4.29 13.46
CA PRO A 12 -7.15 -5.70 13.42
C PRO A 12 -7.17 -6.28 11.99
N LEU A 13 -8.14 -5.86 11.16
CA LEU A 13 -8.23 -6.29 9.77
C LEU A 13 -7.07 -5.75 8.93
N PHE A 14 -6.67 -4.50 9.17
CA PHE A 14 -5.49 -3.92 8.54
C PHE A 14 -4.21 -4.64 8.95
N ALA A 15 -4.00 -4.88 10.25
CA ALA A 15 -2.83 -5.60 10.74
C ALA A 15 -2.75 -7.03 10.19
N LEU A 16 -3.90 -7.73 10.13
CA LEU A 16 -4.02 -9.04 9.50
C LEU A 16 -3.66 -8.97 8.01
N SER A 17 -4.12 -7.95 7.29
CA SER A 17 -3.80 -7.77 5.87
C SER A 17 -2.29 -7.64 5.66
N LEU A 18 -1.59 -6.86 6.49
CA LEU A 18 -0.13 -6.72 6.42
C LEU A 18 0.58 -8.04 6.68
N LEU A 19 0.15 -8.77 7.72
CA LEU A 19 0.69 -10.09 8.03
C LEU A 19 0.55 -11.03 6.83
N THR A 20 -0.62 -11.07 6.19
CA THR A 20 -0.85 -11.91 5.00
C THR A 20 -0.13 -11.40 3.75
N TYR A 21 0.20 -10.12 3.69
CA TYR A 21 0.85 -9.50 2.54
C TYR A 21 2.34 -9.89 2.43
N ILE A 22 3.05 -10.02 3.56
CA ILE A 22 4.46 -10.44 3.57
C ILE A 22 4.71 -11.81 2.91
N PRO A 23 4.01 -12.91 3.29
CA PRO A 23 4.20 -14.20 2.64
C PRO A 23 3.75 -14.17 1.18
N PHE A 24 2.75 -13.35 0.82
CA PHE A 24 2.39 -13.10 -0.58
C PHE A 24 3.56 -12.50 -1.36
N LEU A 25 4.21 -11.46 -0.85
CA LEU A 25 5.38 -10.85 -1.51
C LEU A 25 6.53 -11.85 -1.68
N TRP A 26 6.83 -12.61 -0.63
CA TRP A 26 7.86 -13.62 -0.65
C TRP A 26 7.58 -14.69 -1.72
N TRP A 27 6.34 -15.19 -1.76
CA TRP A 27 5.91 -16.15 -2.77
C TRP A 27 5.94 -15.57 -4.19
N ALA A 28 5.44 -14.34 -4.37
CA ALA A 28 5.39 -13.66 -5.66
C ALA A 28 6.80 -13.48 -6.24
N GLN A 29 7.77 -13.07 -5.41
CA GLN A 29 9.17 -12.95 -5.79
C GLN A 29 9.79 -14.30 -6.16
N ARG A 30 9.51 -15.36 -5.39
CA ARG A 30 10.08 -16.70 -5.64
C ARG A 30 9.49 -17.40 -6.86
N SER A 31 8.22 -17.11 -7.18
CA SER A 31 7.49 -17.78 -8.25
C SER A 31 8.04 -17.53 -9.67
N ASN A 32 8.83 -16.46 -9.88
CA ASN A 32 9.23 -15.96 -11.21
C ASN A 32 8.04 -15.72 -12.18
N ARG A 33 6.80 -15.73 -11.69
CA ARG A 33 5.59 -15.50 -12.50
C ARG A 33 5.26 -14.01 -12.62
N PHE A 34 5.76 -13.18 -11.71
CA PHE A 34 5.50 -11.75 -11.70
C PHE A 34 6.60 -10.99 -12.47
N PRO A 35 6.24 -10.00 -13.30
CA PRO A 35 7.23 -9.10 -13.90
C PRO A 35 7.90 -8.25 -12.81
N ALA A 36 9.18 -7.94 -12.99
CA ALA A 36 9.97 -7.19 -12.01
C ALA A 36 9.35 -5.82 -11.66
N ILE A 37 8.77 -5.13 -12.65
CA ILE A 37 8.12 -3.83 -12.47
C ILE A 37 6.86 -3.97 -11.60
N ALA A 38 6.10 -5.06 -11.74
CA ALA A 38 4.92 -5.29 -10.89
C ALA A 38 5.32 -5.66 -9.47
N LEU A 39 6.37 -6.49 -9.31
CA LEU A 39 6.94 -6.76 -7.98
C LEU A 39 7.38 -5.48 -7.29
N LEU A 40 8.04 -4.57 -8.02
CA LEU A 40 8.42 -3.27 -7.49
C LEU A 40 7.20 -2.50 -6.98
N GLY A 41 6.10 -2.44 -7.74
CA GLY A 41 4.86 -1.79 -7.27
C GLY A 41 4.25 -2.43 -6.01
N PHE A 42 4.28 -3.76 -5.91
CA PHE A 42 3.84 -4.47 -4.71
C PHE A 42 4.74 -4.17 -3.49
N PHE A 43 6.06 -4.14 -3.67
CA PHE A 43 6.99 -3.73 -2.61
C PHE A 43 6.83 -2.25 -2.24
N SER A 44 6.62 -1.37 -3.22
CA SER A 44 6.32 0.04 -2.98
C SER A 44 5.08 0.21 -2.11
N THR A 45 4.05 -0.61 -2.29
CA THR A 45 2.84 -0.57 -1.44
C THR A 45 3.15 -0.94 0.02
N LEU A 46 4.08 -1.87 0.27
CA LEU A 46 4.53 -2.15 1.64
C LEU A 46 5.32 -0.98 2.23
N ILE A 47 6.22 -0.39 1.45
CA ILE A 47 7.00 0.79 1.85
C ILE A 47 6.07 1.98 2.14
N PHE A 48 5.04 2.18 1.32
CA PHE A 48 4.00 3.17 1.53
C PHE A 48 3.37 3.06 2.92
N VAL A 49 2.99 1.84 3.33
CA VAL A 49 2.44 1.62 4.67
C VAL A 49 3.43 2.03 5.76
N LEU A 50 4.71 1.64 5.64
CA LEU A 50 5.73 2.01 6.62
C LEU A 50 5.91 3.54 6.71
N VAL A 51 6.00 4.21 5.55
CA VAL A 51 6.16 5.67 5.48
C VAL A 51 4.94 6.39 6.04
N THR A 52 3.73 5.94 5.72
CA THR A 52 2.48 6.56 6.21
C THR A 52 2.28 6.37 7.72
N ILE A 53 2.74 5.26 8.31
CA ILE A 53 2.75 5.10 9.77
C ILE A 53 3.66 6.14 10.42
N VAL A 54 4.90 6.31 9.90
CA VAL A 54 5.84 7.33 10.41
C VAL A 54 5.27 8.74 10.22
N ALA A 55 4.70 9.01 9.05
CA ALA A 55 4.07 10.27 8.73
C ALA A 55 2.88 10.58 9.66
N ALA A 56 2.05 9.58 9.96
CA ALA A 56 0.93 9.73 10.89
C ALA A 56 1.40 10.04 12.31
N ILE A 57 2.46 9.37 12.78
CA ILE A 57 3.09 9.68 14.08
C ILE A 57 3.66 11.11 14.07
N PHE A 58 4.33 11.51 12.99
CA PHE A 58 4.91 12.85 12.86
C PHE A 58 3.84 13.94 12.85
N ALA A 59 2.75 13.75 12.10
CA ALA A 59 1.61 14.65 12.08
C ALA A 59 1.00 14.81 13.47
N LYS A 60 0.79 13.68 14.16
CA LYS A 60 0.21 13.68 15.50
C LYS A 60 1.11 14.37 16.52
N TRP A 61 2.43 14.24 16.42
CA TRP A 61 3.34 14.80 17.40
C TRP A 61 3.65 16.29 17.16
N ASN A 62 3.77 16.73 15.90
CA ASN A 62 4.17 18.11 15.59
C ASN A 62 2.99 19.07 15.41
N TYR A 63 1.85 18.55 14.95
CA TYR A 63 0.69 19.36 14.61
C TYR A 63 -0.54 19.02 15.44
N ASP A 64 -0.52 17.96 16.26
CA ASP A 64 -1.68 17.39 16.97
C ASP A 64 -2.83 16.89 16.06
N LEU A 65 -2.62 17.00 14.74
CA LEU A 65 -3.54 16.63 13.67
C LEU A 65 -3.33 15.19 13.20
N SER A 66 -4.34 14.62 12.56
CA SER A 66 -4.23 13.36 11.82
C SER A 66 -3.49 13.56 10.49
N LEU A 67 -3.00 12.45 9.92
CA LEU A 67 -2.30 12.44 8.63
C LEU A 67 -3.12 13.11 7.50
N VAL A 68 -4.44 12.94 7.53
CA VAL A 68 -5.38 13.42 6.50
C VAL A 68 -5.58 14.93 6.58
N GLU A 69 -5.35 15.53 7.75
CA GLU A 69 -5.50 16.97 7.97
C GLU A 69 -4.26 17.78 7.54
N VAL A 70 -3.15 17.11 7.21
CA VAL A 70 -1.93 17.76 6.73
C VAL A 70 -1.83 17.61 5.22
N ASP A 71 -2.28 18.62 4.47
CA ASP A 71 -2.41 18.59 3.00
C ASP A 71 -1.19 18.04 2.27
N PHE A 72 0.02 18.49 2.64
CA PHE A 72 1.25 18.02 2.00
C PHE A 72 1.51 16.53 2.25
N LEU A 73 1.20 16.06 3.46
CA LEU A 73 1.46 14.69 3.89
C LEU A 73 0.39 13.73 3.35
N HIS A 74 -0.86 14.19 3.34
CA HIS A 74 -1.98 13.49 2.74
C HIS A 74 -1.81 13.37 1.22
N GLY A 75 -1.63 14.48 0.51
CA GLY A 75 -1.43 14.48 -0.94
C GLY A 75 -0.17 13.73 -1.36
N GLY A 76 0.91 13.82 -0.58
CA GLY A 76 2.11 13.01 -0.79
C GLY A 76 1.86 11.51 -0.68
N ALA A 77 1.05 11.08 0.30
CA ALA A 77 0.63 9.69 0.45
C ALA A 77 -0.21 9.21 -0.75
N GLU A 78 -1.17 10.00 -1.20
CA GLU A 78 -2.02 9.68 -2.35
C GLU A 78 -1.22 9.53 -3.65
N LEU A 79 -0.29 10.46 -3.91
CA LEU A 79 0.60 10.39 -5.06
C LEU A 79 1.50 9.16 -5.01
N PHE A 80 2.07 8.84 -3.85
CA PHE A 80 2.92 7.67 -3.70
C PHE A 80 2.17 6.36 -3.96
N LEU A 81 0.94 6.24 -3.43
CA LEU A 81 0.09 5.08 -3.67
C LEU A 81 -0.31 4.99 -5.14
N THR A 82 -0.59 6.12 -5.78
CA THR A 82 -0.90 6.20 -7.22
C THR A 82 0.25 5.67 -8.07
N ILE A 83 1.48 6.11 -7.79
CA ILE A 83 2.69 5.63 -8.49
C ILE A 83 2.89 4.13 -8.24
N SER A 84 2.73 3.67 -7.00
CA SER A 84 2.86 2.25 -6.63
C SER A 84 1.91 1.36 -7.42
N ASN A 85 0.63 1.77 -7.52
CA ASN A 85 -0.38 1.05 -8.28
C ASN A 85 -0.11 1.11 -9.79
N LEU A 86 0.37 2.25 -10.29
CA LEU A 86 0.73 2.40 -11.70
C LEU A 86 1.86 1.45 -12.10
N LEU A 87 2.88 1.27 -11.24
CA LEU A 87 3.95 0.30 -11.45
C LEU A 87 3.41 -1.13 -11.57
N VAL A 88 2.43 -1.51 -10.74
CA VAL A 88 1.77 -2.82 -10.85
C VAL A 88 1.11 -3.00 -12.22
N VAL A 89 0.29 -2.03 -12.64
CA VAL A 89 -0.43 -2.08 -13.92
C VAL A 89 0.54 -2.12 -15.10
N ILE A 90 1.54 -1.23 -15.13
CA ILE A 90 2.55 -1.20 -16.19
C ILE A 90 3.32 -2.51 -16.22
N GLY A 91 3.72 -3.05 -15.07
CA GLY A 91 4.48 -4.29 -15.03
C GLY A 91 3.76 -5.45 -15.68
N PHE A 92 2.47 -5.63 -15.39
CA PHE A 92 1.67 -6.68 -16.03
C PHE A 92 1.36 -6.38 -17.50
N ASN A 93 1.13 -5.11 -17.86
CA ASN A 93 0.88 -4.73 -19.25
C ASN A 93 2.09 -5.00 -20.16
N VAL A 94 3.29 -4.64 -19.71
CA VAL A 94 4.54 -4.85 -20.47
C VAL A 94 4.83 -6.34 -20.65
N LYS A 95 4.65 -7.16 -19.61
CA LYS A 95 4.83 -8.62 -19.72
C LYS A 95 3.83 -9.26 -20.68
N SER A 96 2.60 -8.75 -20.75
CA SER A 96 1.61 -9.25 -21.70
C SER A 96 2.06 -9.08 -23.16
N LYS A 97 2.89 -8.07 -23.45
CA LYS A 97 3.42 -7.83 -24.81
C LYS A 97 4.66 -8.65 -25.16
N SER A 98 5.33 -9.28 -24.17
CA SER A 98 6.51 -10.12 -24.42
C SER A 98 6.19 -11.61 -24.57
N VAL A 99 4.90 -11.98 -24.46
CA VAL A 99 4.41 -13.38 -24.57
C VAL A 99 3.52 -13.57 -25.82
N GLN A 100 3.27 -12.50 -26.58
CA GLN A 100 2.72 -12.55 -27.94
C GLN A 100 3.87 -12.44 -28.95
#